data_AF-A0A7C3DBP7-F1
#
_entry.id   AF-A0A7C3DBP7-F1
#
_cell.length_a   1.000
_cell.length_b   1.000
_cell.length_c   1.000
_cell.angle_alpha   90.00
_cell.angle_beta   90.00
_cell.angle_gamma   90.00
#
_symmetry.space_group_name_H-M   'P 1'
#
loop_
_entity.id
_entity.type
_entity.pdbx_description
1 polymer ?
#
loop_
_entity_poly.entity_id
_entity_poly.type
_entity_poly.pdbx_seq_one_letter_code
_entity_poly.pdbx_strand_id
1 'polypeptide(L)'
;MRKDSQPFVPVPLRWVGPIKLSGPVLEDEVEVPLATFETPLWPSVNRGARVSVLSGGIRAVVVDERMTRSVLLETDSAEATLRLEREIRRRRDDLAAQVRATSG
;
A
#
# COMPACT_ATOMS: atom_id res chain seq x y z
N MET A 1 -7.62 -5.38 34.91
CA MET A 1 -8.20 -4.56 33.83
C MET A 1 -9.01 -5.49 32.93
N ARG A 2 -10.34 -5.44 32.97
CA ARG A 2 -11.19 -6.27 32.12
C ARG A 2 -10.98 -5.84 30.67
N LYS A 3 -10.66 -6.79 29.78
CA LYS A 3 -10.78 -6.57 28.34
C LYS A 3 -12.27 -6.60 28.04
N ASP A 4 -12.89 -5.44 27.90
CA ASP A 4 -14.22 -5.37 27.32
C ASP A 4 -14.12 -5.87 25.88
N SER A 5 -14.55 -7.11 25.68
CA SER A 5 -14.47 -7.80 24.40
C SER A 5 -15.62 -7.34 23.52
N GLN A 6 -15.43 -6.21 22.84
CA GLN A 6 -16.16 -5.93 21.61
C GLN A 6 -15.31 -6.49 20.46
N PRO A 7 -15.65 -7.68 19.93
CA PRO A 7 -14.75 -8.42 19.04
C PRO A 7 -14.60 -7.80 17.65
N PHE A 8 -15.45 -6.85 17.29
CA PHE A 8 -15.40 -6.11 16.03
C PHE A 8 -16.16 -4.79 16.14
N VAL A 9 -15.83 -3.86 15.24
CA VAL A 9 -16.58 -2.63 14.99
C VAL A 9 -17.02 -2.66 13.53
N PRO A 10 -18.33 -2.67 13.22
CA PRO A 10 -18.80 -2.71 11.84
C PRO A 10 -18.52 -1.38 11.13
N VAL A 11 -17.93 -1.45 9.95
CA VAL A 11 -17.78 -0.29 9.04
C VAL A 11 -18.73 -0.50 7.86
N PRO A 12 -19.64 0.44 7.56
CA PRO A 12 -20.51 0.35 6.41
C PRO A 12 -19.71 0.19 5.11
N LEU A 13 -20.12 -0.75 4.25
CA LEU A 13 -19.46 -1.05 2.98
C LEU A 13 -20.47 -0.99 1.84
N ARG A 14 -20.07 -0.42 0.71
CA ARG A 14 -20.83 -0.49 -0.55
C ARG A 14 -19.91 -0.76 -1.73
N TRP A 15 -20.44 -1.46 -2.72
CA TRP A 15 -19.81 -1.59 -4.03
C TRP A 15 -20.06 -0.32 -4.85
N VAL A 16 -19.03 0.15 -5.54
CA VAL A 16 -19.06 1.36 -6.37
C VAL A 16 -18.45 1.02 -7.73
N GLY A 17 -19.08 1.43 -8.82
CA GLY A 17 -18.62 1.09 -10.17
C GLY A 17 -19.74 1.06 -11.23
N PRO A 18 -19.41 0.54 -12.43
CA PRO A 18 -18.09 0.06 -12.83
C PRO A 18 -17.09 1.20 -13.07
N ILE A 19 -15.82 0.95 -12.74
CA ILE A 19 -14.68 1.79 -13.11
C ILE A 19 -13.98 1.13 -14.29
N LYS A 20 -13.86 1.83 -15.42
CA LYS A 20 -13.16 1.30 -16.59
C LYS A 20 -11.66 1.56 -16.47
N LEU A 21 -10.88 0.49 -16.30
CA LEU A 21 -9.42 0.52 -16.14
C LEU A 21 -8.74 -0.18 -17.31
N SER A 22 -7.63 0.41 -17.77
CA SER A 22 -6.75 -0.16 -18.80
C SER A 22 -5.29 -0.03 -18.40
N GLY A 23 -4.46 -0.96 -18.84
CA GLY A 23 -3.03 -0.96 -18.53
C GLY A 23 -2.37 -2.31 -18.79
N PRO A 24 -1.05 -2.43 -18.57
CA PRO A 24 -0.31 -3.66 -18.82
C PRO A 24 -0.77 -4.87 -17.97
N VAL A 25 -1.42 -4.61 -16.83
CA VAL A 25 -1.82 -5.65 -15.86
C VAL A 25 -3.31 -5.97 -15.93
N LEU A 26 -4.15 -5.01 -16.32
CA LEU A 26 -5.60 -5.12 -16.27
C LEU A 26 -6.24 -4.30 -17.39
N GLU A 27 -7.23 -4.90 -18.06
CA GLU A 27 -8.13 -4.24 -19.01
C GLU A 27 -9.56 -4.70 -18.68
N ASP A 28 -10.28 -3.94 -17.85
CA ASP A 28 -11.57 -4.39 -17.30
C ASP A 28 -12.45 -3.24 -16.78
N GLU A 29 -13.72 -3.54 -16.57
CA GLU A 29 -14.70 -2.69 -15.88
C GLU A 29 -14.98 -3.28 -14.49
N VAL A 30 -14.40 -2.66 -13.45
CA VAL A 30 -14.40 -3.23 -12.10
C VAL A 30 -15.37 -2.53 -11.15
N GLU A 31 -16.10 -3.30 -10.35
CA GLU A 31 -16.75 -2.79 -9.14
C GLU A 31 -15.78 -2.90 -7.96
N VAL A 32 -15.66 -1.84 -7.17
CA VAL A 32 -14.75 -1.78 -6.02
C VAL A 32 -15.52 -1.71 -4.70
N PRO A 33 -15.11 -2.48 -3.67
CA PRO A 33 -15.70 -2.36 -2.35
C PRO A 33 -15.12 -1.14 -1.63
N LEU A 34 -15.98 -0.24 -1.16
CA LEU A 34 -15.59 0.95 -0.39
C LEU A 34 -16.25 0.94 0.98
N ALA A 35 -15.45 0.79 2.04
CA ALA A 35 -15.89 0.84 3.42
C ALA A 35 -15.60 2.22 4.04
N THR A 36 -16.65 2.93 4.49
CA THR A 36 -16.51 4.27 5.07
C THR A 36 -17.75 4.65 5.90
N PHE A 37 -17.57 5.57 6.84
CA PHE A 37 -18.69 6.27 7.51
C PHE A 37 -19.07 7.58 6.80
N GLU A 38 -18.26 8.04 5.85
CA GLU A 38 -18.54 9.24 5.06
C GLU A 38 -19.53 8.91 3.93
N THR A 39 -20.83 8.97 4.25
CA THR A 39 -21.91 8.59 3.32
C THR A 39 -21.84 9.26 1.93
N PRO A 40 -21.46 10.56 1.80
CA PRO A 40 -21.34 11.21 0.50
C PRO A 40 -20.25 10.64 -0.42
N LEU A 41 -19.29 9.89 0.12
CA LEU A 41 -18.16 9.37 -0.64
C LEU A 41 -18.61 8.34 -1.70
N TRP A 42 -19.54 7.43 -1.37
CA TRP A 42 -20.03 6.43 -2.34
C TRP A 42 -20.65 7.04 -3.60
N PRO A 43 -21.67 7.93 -3.53
CA PRO A 43 -22.23 8.53 -4.73
C PRO A 43 -21.22 9.43 -5.45
N SER A 44 -20.25 10.03 -4.74
CA SER A 44 -19.19 10.82 -5.36
C SER A 44 -18.26 9.97 -6.22
N VAL A 45 -17.72 8.89 -5.66
CA VAL A 45 -16.86 7.95 -6.41
C VAL A 45 -17.64 7.29 -7.54
N ASN A 46 -18.93 6.96 -7.33
CA ASN A 46 -19.76 6.36 -8.38
C ASN A 46 -19.98 7.30 -9.58
N ARG A 47 -20.07 8.61 -9.35
CA ARG A 47 -20.12 9.59 -10.45
C ARG A 47 -18.80 9.58 -11.25
N GLY A 48 -17.66 9.55 -10.56
CA GLY A 48 -16.35 9.43 -11.21
C GLY A 48 -16.21 8.13 -12.02
N ALA A 49 -16.68 7.02 -11.46
CA ALA A 49 -16.73 5.72 -12.13
C ALA A 49 -17.51 5.79 -13.45
N ARG A 50 -18.72 6.38 -13.44
CA ARG A 50 -19.51 6.62 -14.65
C ARG A 50 -18.79 7.48 -15.68
N VAL A 51 -18.11 8.54 -15.25
CA VAL A 51 -17.31 9.40 -16.15
C VAL A 51 -16.18 8.58 -16.79
N SER A 52 -15.51 7.71 -16.04
CA SER A 52 -14.45 6.85 -16.58
C SER A 52 -14.95 5.98 -17.74
N VAL A 53 -16.11 5.33 -17.59
CA VAL A 53 -16.71 4.47 -18.61
C VAL A 53 -17.05 5.26 -19.86
N LEU A 54 -17.67 6.44 -19.69
CA LEU A 54 -18.09 7.29 -20.80
C LEU A 54 -16.94 8.00 -21.52
N SER A 55 -15.77 8.11 -20.89
CA SER A 55 -14.62 8.86 -21.41
C SER A 55 -13.48 7.97 -21.94
N GLY A 56 -13.75 6.69 -22.22
CA GLY A 56 -12.77 5.76 -22.76
C GLY A 56 -11.90 5.02 -21.72
N GLY A 57 -12.16 5.23 -20.43
CA GLY A 57 -11.48 4.56 -19.32
C GLY A 57 -10.29 5.34 -18.76
N ILE A 58 -9.78 4.83 -17.64
CA ILE A 58 -8.57 5.32 -16.98
C ILE A 58 -7.42 4.38 -17.35
N ARG A 59 -6.33 4.93 -17.89
CA ARG A 59 -5.10 4.18 -18.13
C ARG A 59 -4.15 4.31 -16.95
N ALA A 60 -3.84 3.20 -16.29
CA ALA A 60 -2.99 3.15 -15.11
C ALA A 60 -1.79 2.21 -15.32
N VAL A 61 -0.64 2.59 -14.76
CA VAL A 61 0.59 1.79 -14.78
C VAL A 61 1.24 1.82 -13.39
N VAL A 62 1.81 0.69 -12.96
CA VAL A 62 2.64 0.62 -11.76
C VAL A 62 4.06 0.99 -12.17
N VAL A 63 4.59 2.09 -11.62
CA VAL A 63 5.94 2.57 -11.92
C VAL A 63 6.98 1.88 -11.02
N ASP A 64 6.62 1.59 -9.78
CA ASP A 64 7.45 0.93 -8.80
C ASP A 64 6.60 0.31 -7.68
N GLU A 65 7.07 -0.79 -7.09
CA GLU A 65 6.44 -1.47 -5.96
C GLU A 65 7.52 -1.84 -4.94
N ARG A 66 7.49 -1.19 -3.79
CA ARG A 66 8.46 -1.42 -2.72
C ARG A 66 7.88 -1.10 -1.35
N MET A 67 8.17 -1.96 -0.39
CA MET A 67 7.91 -1.72 1.02
C MET A 67 9.21 -1.35 1.71
N THR A 68 9.18 -0.34 2.59
CA THR A 68 10.34 0.10 3.35
C THR A 68 10.15 -0.13 4.84
N ARG A 69 11.21 -0.54 5.52
CA ARG A 69 11.28 -0.60 6.98
C ARG A 69 12.55 0.09 7.44
N SER A 70 12.42 0.93 8.46
CA SER A 70 13.55 1.62 9.06
C SER A 70 13.96 0.92 10.35
N VAL A 71 15.26 1.03 10.67
CA VAL A 71 15.83 0.58 11.94
C VAL A 71 16.63 1.72 12.54
N LEU A 72 16.63 1.81 13.87
CA LEU A 72 17.51 2.69 14.62
C LEU A 72 18.69 1.85 15.13
N LEU A 73 19.91 2.31 14.86
CA LEU A 73 21.13 1.69 15.35
C LEU A 73 21.91 2.75 16.13
N GLU A 74 22.39 2.39 17.31
CA GLU A 74 23.18 3.26 18.18
C GLU A 74 24.63 2.78 18.20
N THR A 75 25.57 3.73 18.27
CA THR A 75 26.99 3.44 18.45
C THR A 75 27.61 4.42 19.44
N ASP A 76 28.74 4.04 20.03
CA ASP A 76 29.40 4.81 21.09
C ASP A 76 30.00 6.15 20.62
N SER A 77 30.16 6.37 19.31
CA SER A 77 30.75 7.60 18.76
C SER A 77 30.39 7.86 17.30
N ALA A 78 30.52 9.11 16.85
CA ALA A 78 30.29 9.47 15.45
C ALA A 78 31.21 8.72 14.46
N GLU A 79 32.45 8.41 14.86
CA GLU A 79 33.38 7.62 14.05
C GLU A 79 32.89 6.16 13.90
N ALA A 80 32.37 5.57 14.98
CA ALA A 80 31.78 4.24 14.94
C ALA A 80 30.53 4.20 14.05
N THR A 81 29.67 5.22 14.12
CA THR A 81 28.52 5.37 13.22
C THR A 81 28.95 5.44 11.76
N LEU A 82 29.98 6.22 11.43
CA LEU A 82 30.49 6.34 10.06
C LEU A 82 31.07 5.01 9.55
N ARG A 83 31.80 4.28 10.40
CA ARG A 83 32.29 2.93 10.05
C ARG A 83 31.13 1.97 9.77
N LEU A 84 30.11 1.97 10.63
CA LEU A 84 28.93 1.13 10.46
C LEU A 84 28.15 1.46 9.19
N GLU A 85 27.93 2.75 8.90
CA GLU A 85 27.23 3.21 7.70
C GLU A 85 27.89 2.71 6.41
N ARG A 86 29.22 2.83 6.34
CA ARG A 86 30.01 2.34 5.20
C ARG A 86 29.93 0.83 5.08
N GLU A 87 29.98 0.11 6.19
CA GLU A 87 29.92 -1.35 6.21
C GLU A 87 28.55 -1.86 5.75
N ILE A 88 27.45 -1.23 6.19
CA ILE A 88 26.09 -1.54 5.73
C ILE A 88 25.98 -1.34 4.22
N ARG A 89 26.50 -0.22 3.69
CA ARG A 89 26.48 0.02 2.23
C ARG A 89 27.29 -1.02 1.48
N ARG A 90 28.48 -1.38 1.97
CA ARG A 90 29.38 -2.35 1.35
C ARG A 90 28.76 -3.75 1.32
N ARG A 91 28.03 -4.13 2.36
CA ARG A 91 27.43 -5.47 2.53
C ARG A 91 25.96 -5.53 2.15
N ARG A 92 25.47 -4.60 1.33
CA ARG A 92 24.05 -4.48 0.99
C ARG A 92 23.47 -5.78 0.45
N ASP A 93 24.19 -6.46 -0.45
CA ASP A 93 23.70 -7.68 -1.09
C ASP A 93 23.66 -8.88 -0.14
N ASP A 94 24.67 -9.02 0.71
CA ASP A 94 24.70 -10.05 1.77
C ASP A 94 23.54 -9.86 2.74
N LEU A 95 23.34 -8.62 3.21
CA LEU A 95 22.24 -8.26 4.10
C LEU A 95 20.89 -8.53 3.44
N ALA A 96 20.75 -8.19 2.15
CA ALA A 96 19.54 -8.46 1.38
C ALA A 96 19.28 -9.97 1.25
N ALA A 97 20.31 -10.79 1.05
CA ALA A 97 20.19 -12.25 0.99
C ALA A 97 19.70 -12.82 2.33
N GLN A 98 20.26 -12.35 3.45
CA GLN A 98 19.83 -12.76 4.79
C GLN A 98 18.37 -12.38 5.06
N VAL A 99 17.95 -11.17 4.69
CA VAL A 99 16.55 -10.72 4.86
C VAL A 99 15.59 -11.57 4.02
N ARG A 100 15.93 -11.85 2.76
CA ARG A 100 15.10 -12.70 1.88
C ARG A 100 14.88 -14.09 2.45
N ALA A 101 15.87 -14.68 3.11
CA ALA A 101 15.76 -16.01 3.72
C ALA A 101 14.74 -16.09 4.88
N THR A 102 14.25 -14.96 5.39
CA THR A 102 13.29 -14.90 6.51
C THR A 102 11.84 -14.67 6.06
N SER A 103 11.60 -14.47 4.76
CA SER A 103 10.27 -14.35 4.18
C SER A 103 9.88 -15.68 3.54
N GLY A 104 8.77 -16.27 4.00
CA GLY A 104 8.18 -17.48 3.42
C GLY A 104 7.33 -17.19 2.20
#